data_AF-K7RCD5-F1
#
_entry.id   AF-K7RCD5-F1
#
_cell.length_a   1.000
_cell.length_b   1.000
_cell.length_c   1.000
_cell.angle_alpha   90.00
_cell.angle_beta   90.00
_cell.angle_gamma   90.00
#
_symmetry.space_group_name_H-M   'P 1'
#
loop_
_entity.id
_entity.type
_entity.pdbx_description
1 polymer ?
#
loop_
_entity_poly.entity_id
_entity_poly.type
_entity_poly.pdbx_seq_one_letter_code
_entity_poly.pdbx_strand_id
1 'polypeptide(L)'
;GVGKTTFAGYIRDYIKEECKEKLFDAIMCIHVSETFSVDDIFHDMLRDITKDRHSNISDREELEEKLKEALRGKRFFLILDDLWVKNKHDSQLEELISPLIVGAKGSKMLVTARTKDAAGALCGNELIKMPGLDEDEYLKMFMHY
;
A
#
# COMPACT_ATOMS: atom_id res chain seq x y z
N GLY A 1 3.67 -8.67 16.58
CA GLY A 1 3.57 -7.45 15.75
C GLY A 1 3.25 -6.26 16.63
N VAL A 2 3.63 -5.04 16.23
CA VAL A 2 3.44 -3.79 17.01
C VAL A 2 2.22 -2.97 16.54
N GLY A 3 1.24 -3.59 15.86
CA GLY A 3 0.00 -2.91 15.46
C GLY A 3 -0.02 -2.16 14.13
N LYS A 4 1.05 -2.20 13.31
CA LYS A 4 1.11 -1.48 12.02
C LYS A 4 -0.01 -1.85 11.04
N THR A 5 -0.26 -3.15 10.83
CA THR A 5 -1.34 -3.63 9.97
C THR A 5 -2.71 -3.22 10.50
N THR A 6 -2.91 -3.26 11.83
CA THR A 6 -4.13 -2.77 12.47
C THR A 6 -4.36 -1.29 12.18
N PHE A 7 -3.30 -0.48 12.27
CA PHE A 7 -3.39 0.95 11.98
C PHE A 7 -3.59 1.27 10.50
N ALA A 8 -2.98 0.50 9.59
CA ALA A 8 -3.26 0.61 8.16
C ALA A 8 -4.74 0.29 7.86
N GLY A 9 -5.30 -0.73 8.50
CA GLY A 9 -6.72 -1.07 8.44
C GLY A 9 -7.61 0.08 8.96
N TYR A 10 -7.29 0.63 10.14
CA TYR A 10 -8.01 1.77 10.69
C TYR A 10 -8.00 2.99 9.76
N ILE A 11 -6.84 3.34 9.17
CA ILE A 11 -6.74 4.44 8.21
C ILE A 11 -7.62 4.18 6.99
N ARG A 12 -7.57 2.95 6.44
CA ARG A 12 -8.42 2.57 5.31
C ARG A 12 -9.89 2.79 5.62
N ASP A 13 -10.36 2.29 6.76
CA ASP A 13 -11.76 2.33 7.14
C ASP A 13 -12.20 3.79 7.40
N TYR A 14 -11.34 4.56 8.08
CA TYR A 14 -11.57 6.00 8.28
C TYR A 14 -11.68 6.78 6.96
N ILE A 15 -10.80 6.52 5.97
CA ILE A 15 -10.86 7.21 4.68
C ILE A 15 -12.10 6.78 3.88
N LYS A 16 -12.51 5.51 3.96
CA LYS A 16 -13.65 4.97 3.19
C LYS A 16 -15.01 5.38 3.76
N GLU A 17 -15.16 5.34 5.09
CA GLU A 17 -16.46 5.36 5.75
C GLU A 17 -16.69 6.65 6.55
N GLU A 18 -15.65 7.12 7.24
CA GLU A 18 -15.76 8.22 8.20
C GLU A 18 -15.39 9.59 7.60
N CYS A 19 -14.62 9.60 6.50
CA CYS A 19 -14.21 10.83 5.85
C CYS A 19 -15.36 11.41 5.00
N LYS A 20 -16.05 12.42 5.54
CA LYS A 20 -17.17 13.11 4.88
C LYS A 20 -16.78 13.79 3.57
N GLU A 21 -15.51 14.14 3.42
CA GLU A 21 -14.97 14.65 2.16
C GLU A 21 -14.44 13.46 1.35
N LYS A 22 -14.88 13.33 0.10
CA LYS A 22 -14.28 12.36 -0.84
C LYS A 22 -12.88 12.83 -1.21
N LEU A 23 -11.91 12.60 -0.31
CA LEU A 23 -10.54 13.07 -0.45
C LEU A 23 -9.80 12.37 -1.59
N PHE A 24 -10.19 11.13 -1.91
CA PHE A 24 -9.56 10.28 -2.92
C PHE A 24 -10.60 9.64 -3.83
N ASP A 25 -10.29 9.57 -5.12
CA ASP A 25 -11.10 8.93 -6.15
C ASP A 25 -10.92 7.41 -6.16
N ALA A 26 -9.77 6.93 -5.70
CA ALA A 26 -9.42 5.52 -5.62
C ALA A 26 -8.66 5.22 -4.32
N ILE A 27 -9.02 4.12 -3.67
CA ILE A 27 -8.34 3.63 -2.45
C ILE A 27 -7.98 2.18 -2.70
N MET A 28 -6.69 1.87 -2.62
CA MET A 28 -6.13 0.54 -2.84
C MET A 28 -5.41 0.07 -1.58
N CYS A 29 -5.56 -1.20 -1.22
CA CYS A 29 -4.98 -1.80 -0.04
C CYS A 29 -4.38 -3.16 -0.39
N ILE A 30 -3.07 -3.18 -0.58
CA ILE A 30 -2.34 -4.36 -1.03
C ILE A 30 -1.51 -4.88 0.13
N HIS A 31 -1.72 -6.14 0.49
CA HIS A 31 -0.83 -6.84 1.40
C HIS A 31 0.33 -7.45 0.59
N VAL A 32 1.56 -7.13 0.96
CA VAL A 32 2.76 -7.54 0.24
C VAL A 32 3.35 -8.76 0.92
N SER A 33 3.36 -9.89 0.22
CA SER A 33 3.99 -11.12 0.72
C SER A 33 5.52 -11.04 0.58
N GLU A 34 6.25 -11.90 1.31
CA GLU A 34 7.72 -11.99 1.22
C GLU A 34 8.23 -12.33 -0.19
N THR A 35 7.41 -13.02 -0.98
CA THR A 35 7.74 -13.51 -2.33
C THR A 35 6.91 -12.81 -3.40
N PHE A 36 6.51 -11.56 -3.18
CA PHE A 36 5.65 -10.84 -4.11
C PHE A 36 6.31 -10.66 -5.48
N SER A 37 5.48 -10.61 -6.53
CA SER A 37 5.86 -10.10 -7.83
C SER A 37 5.23 -8.72 -8.03
N VAL A 38 5.88 -7.84 -8.79
CA VAL A 38 5.31 -6.52 -9.10
C VAL A 38 4.02 -6.67 -9.93
N ASP A 39 3.92 -7.72 -10.75
CA ASP A 39 2.70 -8.06 -11.51
C ASP A 39 1.53 -8.39 -10.60
N ASP A 40 1.76 -9.21 -9.56
CA ASP A 40 0.71 -9.55 -8.60
C ASP A 40 0.21 -8.32 -7.86
N ILE A 41 1.10 -7.39 -7.52
CA ILE A 41 0.71 -6.12 -6.93
C ILE A 41 -0.13 -5.27 -7.90
N PHE A 42 0.24 -5.19 -9.17
CA PHE A 42 -0.52 -4.44 -10.17
C PHE A 42 -1.91 -5.03 -10.41
N HIS A 43 -2.02 -6.35 -10.50
CA HIS A 43 -3.29 -7.05 -10.55
C HIS A 43 -4.17 -6.76 -9.33
N ASP A 44 -3.57 -6.77 -8.14
CA ASP A 44 -4.30 -6.50 -6.90
C ASP A 44 -4.72 -5.02 -6.79
N MET A 45 -3.92 -4.08 -7.30
CA MET A 45 -4.31 -2.67 -7.45
C MET A 45 -5.49 -2.53 -8.41
N LEU A 46 -5.44 -3.17 -9.57
CA LEU A 46 -6.54 -3.17 -10.54
C LEU A 46 -7.82 -3.72 -9.92
N ARG A 47 -7.74 -4.86 -9.21
CA ARG A 47 -8.88 -5.43 -8.47
C ARG A 47 -9.53 -4.39 -7.55
N ASP A 48 -8.74 -3.60 -6.83
CA ASP A 48 -9.29 -2.61 -5.91
C ASP A 48 -9.97 -1.43 -6.64
N ILE A 49 -9.39 -0.97 -7.76
CA ILE A 49 -9.88 0.17 -8.55
C ILE A 49 -11.09 -0.22 -9.42
N THR A 50 -10.99 -1.32 -10.17
CA THR A 50 -11.95 -1.70 -11.23
C THR A 50 -12.91 -2.81 -10.81
N LYS A 51 -12.65 -3.47 -9.68
CA LYS A 51 -13.33 -4.72 -9.25
C LYS A 51 -13.03 -5.93 -10.14
N ASP A 52 -12.03 -5.81 -11.02
CA ASP A 52 -11.50 -6.89 -11.84
C ASP A 52 -9.98 -6.96 -11.68
N ARG A 53 -9.47 -8.15 -11.35
CA ARG A 53 -8.03 -8.39 -11.19
C ARG A 53 -7.30 -8.41 -12.53
N HIS A 54 -8.01 -8.63 -13.64
CA HIS A 54 -7.45 -8.77 -14.98
C HIS A 54 -6.34 -9.85 -15.05
N SER A 55 -6.52 -10.96 -14.32
CA SER A 55 -5.53 -12.06 -14.23
C SER A 55 -5.20 -12.74 -15.56
N ASN A 56 -5.93 -12.43 -16.63
CA ASN A 56 -5.69 -12.91 -17.98
C ASN A 56 -4.59 -12.12 -18.72
N ILE A 57 -4.21 -10.95 -18.22
CA ILE A 57 -3.11 -10.15 -18.79
C ILE A 57 -1.79 -10.68 -18.21
N SER A 58 -0.97 -11.30 -19.05
CA SER A 58 0.36 -11.79 -18.67
C SER A 58 1.50 -10.90 -19.16
N ASP A 59 1.21 -9.99 -20.10
CA ASP A 59 2.20 -9.06 -20.61
C ASP A 59 2.36 -7.87 -19.65
N ARG A 60 3.62 -7.60 -19.26
CA ARG A 60 3.96 -6.56 -18.27
C ARG A 60 3.62 -5.16 -18.77
N GLU A 61 3.86 -4.87 -20.04
CA GLU A 61 3.62 -3.54 -20.62
C GLU A 61 2.11 -3.27 -20.74
N GLU A 62 1.34 -4.27 -21.17
CA GLU A 62 -0.12 -4.21 -21.20
C GLU A 62 -0.69 -4.01 -19.79
N LEU A 63 -0.19 -4.75 -18.79
CA LEU A 63 -0.63 -4.63 -17.41
C LEU A 63 -0.31 -3.24 -16.82
N GLU A 64 0.88 -2.73 -17.09
CA GLU A 64 1.29 -1.39 -16.64
C GLU A 64 0.44 -0.29 -17.29
N GLU A 65 0.18 -0.36 -18.60
CA GLU A 65 -0.66 0.63 -19.28
C GLU A 65 -2.10 0.55 -18.76
N LYS A 66 -2.62 -0.65 -18.51
CA LYS A 66 -3.97 -0.81 -17.92
C LYS A 66 -4.09 -0.15 -16.56
N LEU A 67 -3.07 -0.30 -15.72
CA LEU A 67 -3.02 0.35 -14.41
C LEU A 67 -2.89 1.87 -14.55
N LYS A 68 -2.07 2.36 -15.49
CA LYS A 68 -1.97 3.81 -15.79
C LYS A 68 -3.31 4.38 -16.25
N GLU A 69 -4.04 3.72 -17.14
CA GLU A 69 -5.38 4.13 -17.56
C GLU A 69 -6.34 4.22 -16.37
N ALA A 70 -6.29 3.22 -15.48
CA ALA A 70 -7.15 3.17 -14.30
C ALA A 70 -6.85 4.29 -13.29
N LEU A 71 -5.60 4.77 -13.22
CA LEU A 71 -5.14 5.80 -12.27
C LEU A 71 -5.12 7.22 -12.86
N ARG A 72 -5.11 7.37 -14.19
CA ARG A 72 -4.89 8.66 -14.85
C ARG A 72 -5.90 9.71 -14.40
N GLY A 73 -5.39 10.81 -13.87
CA GLY A 73 -6.22 11.93 -13.41
C GLY A 73 -6.99 11.68 -12.12
N LYS A 74 -6.84 10.51 -11.48
CA LYS A 74 -7.45 10.19 -10.18
C LYS A 74 -6.49 10.52 -9.05
N ARG A 75 -7.01 11.13 -7.99
CA ARG A 75 -6.28 11.28 -6.74
C ARG A 75 -6.44 9.99 -5.94
N PHE A 76 -5.39 9.20 -5.83
CA PHE A 76 -5.46 7.89 -5.18
C PHE A 76 -4.84 7.88 -3.78
N PHE A 77 -5.29 6.95 -2.94
CA PHE A 77 -4.64 6.54 -1.70
C PHE A 77 -4.23 5.07 -1.80
N LEU A 78 -2.93 4.79 -1.75
CA LEU A 78 -2.39 3.44 -1.82
C LEU A 78 -1.84 3.02 -0.46
N ILE A 79 -2.30 1.89 0.06
CA ILE A 79 -1.71 1.23 1.22
C ILE A 79 -0.93 0.01 0.72
N LEU A 80 0.37 -0.03 0.96
CA LEU A 80 1.22 -1.21 0.82
C LEU A 80 1.51 -1.74 2.22
N ASP A 81 0.80 -2.78 2.64
CA ASP A 81 0.92 -3.37 3.96
C ASP A 81 1.96 -4.50 3.98
N ASP A 82 2.82 -4.46 5.00
CA ASP A 82 3.90 -5.41 5.27
C ASP A 82 4.93 -5.53 4.14
N LEU A 83 5.34 -4.41 3.55
CA LEU A 83 6.35 -4.38 2.49
C LEU A 83 7.65 -5.06 2.94
N TRP A 84 8.04 -6.05 2.14
CA TRP A 84 9.31 -6.76 2.25
C TRP A 84 10.26 -6.30 1.16
N VAL A 85 11.50 -6.01 1.53
CA VAL A 85 12.54 -5.60 0.59
C VAL A 85 13.84 -6.28 0.98
N LYS A 86 14.53 -6.91 0.02
CA LYS A 86 15.82 -7.57 0.26
C LYS A 86 16.95 -6.56 0.49
N ASN A 87 16.95 -5.46 -0.27
CA ASN A 87 17.85 -4.32 -0.09
C ASN A 87 17.22 -3.04 -0.69
N LYS A 88 17.67 -1.85 -0.27
CA LYS A 88 17.06 -0.56 -0.70
C LYS A 88 17.20 -0.23 -2.18
N HIS A 89 17.98 -1.00 -2.93
CA HIS A 89 18.27 -0.80 -4.36
C HIS A 89 17.58 -1.87 -5.21
N ASP A 90 16.51 -2.46 -4.70
CA ASP A 90 15.72 -3.45 -5.42
C ASP A 90 15.00 -2.79 -6.60
N SER A 91 15.37 -3.17 -7.83
CA SER A 91 14.82 -2.59 -9.06
C SER A 91 13.32 -2.77 -9.17
N GLN A 92 12.76 -3.79 -8.50
CA GLN A 92 11.32 -4.03 -8.43
C GLN A 92 10.56 -2.86 -7.80
N LEU A 93 11.21 -2.04 -6.98
CA LEU A 93 10.60 -0.87 -6.34
C LEU A 93 10.38 0.28 -7.32
N GLU A 94 11.33 0.51 -8.22
CA GLU A 94 11.19 1.50 -9.29
C GLU A 94 10.07 1.09 -10.26
N GLU A 95 10.05 -0.19 -10.62
CA GLU A 95 8.99 -0.79 -11.43
C GLU A 95 7.62 -0.64 -10.76
N LEU A 96 7.53 -0.88 -9.44
CA LEU A 96 6.29 -0.78 -8.67
C LEU A 96 5.69 0.63 -8.68
N ILE A 97 6.54 1.67 -8.63
CA ILE A 97 6.06 3.06 -8.57
C ILE A 97 5.89 3.70 -9.95
N SER A 98 6.50 3.15 -11.01
CA SER A 98 6.42 3.65 -12.39
C SER A 98 4.99 4.03 -12.83
N PRO A 99 3.96 3.17 -12.72
CA PRO A 99 2.61 3.53 -13.17
C PRO A 99 1.92 4.56 -12.28
N LEU A 100 2.38 4.79 -11.06
CA LEU A 100 1.72 5.68 -10.10
C LEU A 100 1.93 7.17 -10.47
N ILE A 101 2.90 7.48 -11.32
CA ILE A 101 3.24 8.86 -11.73
C ILE A 101 2.11 9.59 -12.47
N VAL A 102 1.15 8.85 -13.04
CA VAL A 102 0.01 9.42 -13.77
C VAL A 102 -1.15 9.85 -12.86
N GLY A 103 -1.03 9.59 -11.55
CA GLY A 103 -2.00 10.01 -10.55
C GLY A 103 -2.09 11.53 -10.41
N ALA A 104 -3.25 12.00 -9.99
CA ALA A 104 -3.47 13.42 -9.76
C ALA A 104 -2.70 13.93 -8.54
N LYS A 105 -2.42 15.24 -8.52
CA LYS A 105 -1.82 15.92 -7.37
C LYS A 105 -2.64 15.66 -6.10
N GLY A 106 -1.93 15.35 -5.02
CA GLY A 106 -2.50 14.99 -3.73
C GLY A 106 -2.72 13.50 -3.53
N SER A 107 -2.35 12.65 -4.50
CA SER A 107 -2.26 11.21 -4.30
C SER A 107 -1.24 10.89 -3.20
N LYS A 108 -1.52 9.88 -2.38
CA LYS A 108 -0.68 9.49 -1.24
C LYS A 108 -0.47 7.99 -1.20
N MET A 109 0.67 7.60 -0.63
CA MET A 109 1.00 6.21 -0.36
C MET A 109 1.36 6.05 1.11
N LEU A 110 0.79 5.05 1.77
CA LEU A 110 1.16 4.58 3.10
C LEU A 110 1.82 3.22 2.96
N VAL A 111 3.04 3.11 3.47
CA VAL A 111 3.79 1.86 3.47
C VAL A 111 3.98 1.42 4.92
N THR A 112 3.56 0.20 5.24
CA THR A 112 3.96 -0.44 6.50
C THR A 112 5.05 -1.45 6.18
N ALA A 113 6.09 -1.51 7.00
CA ALA A 113 7.21 -2.43 6.80
C ALA A 113 7.81 -2.87 8.13
N ARG A 114 8.51 -4.01 8.13
CA ARG A 114 9.16 -4.56 9.32
C ARG A 114 10.54 -3.98 9.58
N THR A 115 11.26 -3.63 8.53
CA THR A 115 12.61 -3.09 8.60
C THR A 115 12.64 -1.62 8.19
N LYS A 116 13.60 -0.87 8.72
CA LYS A 116 13.84 0.53 8.29
C LYS A 116 14.22 0.60 6.81
N ASP A 117 14.88 -0.44 6.32
CA ASP A 117 15.34 -0.50 4.94
C ASP A 117 14.15 -0.62 4.00
N ALA A 118 13.20 -1.51 4.28
CA ALA A 118 11.96 -1.62 3.52
C ALA A 118 11.08 -0.36 3.66
N ALA A 119 10.97 0.21 4.86
CA ALA A 119 10.19 1.44 5.06
C ALA A 119 10.74 2.64 4.27
N GLY A 120 12.06 2.70 4.08
CA GLY A 120 12.74 3.77 3.33
C GLY A 120 13.06 3.41 1.89
N ALA A 121 12.62 2.25 1.40
CA ALA A 121 12.98 1.77 0.07
C ALA A 121 12.15 2.45 -1.04
N LEU A 122 10.90 2.77 -0.73
CA LEU A 122 10.06 3.64 -1.56
C LEU A 122 10.24 5.08 -1.09
N CYS A 123 10.21 6.05 -2.01
CA CYS A 123 10.44 7.48 -1.75
C CYS A 123 9.46 8.07 -0.71
N GLY A 124 9.71 7.78 0.57
CA GLY A 124 8.95 8.29 1.69
C GLY A 124 9.46 9.67 2.10
N ASN A 125 8.58 10.65 2.09
CA ASN A 125 8.89 11.98 2.62
C ASN A 125 9.00 11.99 4.16
N GLU A 126 8.36 11.03 4.83
CA GLU A 126 8.34 10.90 6.29
C GLU A 126 8.37 9.43 6.73
N LEU A 127 9.28 9.08 7.63
CA LEU A 127 9.39 7.76 8.24
C LEU A 127 8.84 7.80 9.67
N ILE A 128 7.70 7.14 9.90
CA ILE A 128 7.06 7.07 11.21
C ILE A 128 7.40 5.73 11.86
N LYS A 129 8.18 5.76 12.95
CA LYS A 129 8.39 4.57 13.78
C LYS A 129 7.19 4.42 14.69
N MET A 130 6.41 3.35 14.51
CA MET A 130 5.39 3.00 15.49
C MET A 130 6.04 2.67 16.84
N PRO A 131 5.60 3.31 17.94
CA PRO A 131 5.97 2.86 19.27
C PRO A 131 5.43 1.45 19.48
N GLY A 132 6.16 0.61 20.20
CA GLY A 132 5.57 -0.60 20.76
C GLY A 132 4.54 -0.22 21.80
N LEU A 133 3.53 -1.07 22.01
CA LEU A 133 2.69 -0.97 23.20
C LEU A 133 3.60 -1.17 24.43
N ASP A 134 3.33 -0.46 25.51
CA ASP A 134 3.99 -0.75 26.77
C ASP A 134 3.48 -2.07 27.38
N GLU A 135 4.17 -2.59 28.40
CA GLU A 135 3.85 -3.89 29.00
C GLU A 135 2.42 -3.93 29.57
N ASP A 136 1.93 -2.82 30.10
CA ASP A 136 0.60 -2.73 30.70
C ASP A 136 -0.52 -2.75 29.65
N GLU A 137 -0.33 -2.06 28.53
CA GLU A 137 -1.21 -2.11 27.36
C GLU A 137 -1.21 -3.51 26.71
N TYR A 138 -0.04 -4.14 26.62
CA TYR A 138 0.09 -5.53 26.18
C TYR A 138 -0.69 -6.50 27.08
N LEU A 139 -0.54 -6.37 28.40
CA LEU A 139 -1.22 -7.23 29.38
C LEU A 139 -2.73 -7.05 29.33
N LYS A 140 -3.22 -5.80 29.19
CA LYS A 140 -4.65 -5.50 29.03
C LYS A 140 -5.24 -6.14 27.77
N MET A 141 -4.50 -6.11 26.66
CA MET A 141 -4.94 -6.75 25.41
C MET A 141 -4.99 -8.28 25.54
N PHE A 142 -4.03 -8.89 26.25
CA PHE A 142 -3.96 -10.34 26.46
C PHE A 142 -5.05 -10.86 27.40
N MET A 143 -5.43 -10.07 28.41
CA MET A 143 -6.46 -10.42 29.40
C MET A 143 -7.91 -10.16 28.93
N HIS A 144 -8.08 -9.59 27.72
CA HIS A 144 -9.40 -9.36 27.11
C HIS A 144 -9.85 -10.49 26.17
N TYR A 145 -9.04 -11.54 26.03
CA TYR A 145 -9.35 -12.83 25.40
C TYR A 145 -9.28 -13.94 26.46
#